data_AF-A0A015M639-F1
#
_entry.id   AF-A0A015M639-F1
#
_cell.length_a   1.000
_cell.length_b   1.000
_cell.length_c   1.000
_cell.angle_alpha   90.00
_cell.angle_beta   90.00
_cell.angle_gamma   90.00
#
_symmetry.space_group_name_H-M   'P 1'
#
loop_
_entity.id
_entity.type
_entity.pdbx_description
1 polymer ?
#
loop_
_entity_poly.entity_id
_entity_poly.type
_entity_poly.pdbx_seq_one_letter_code
_entity_poly.pdbx_strand_id
1 'polypeptide(L)'
;MSHVPYMVKIDTNRAHKIEMRSAMVFYVVIFICDSPKQKLTPLNRLIQSGTNSNSLNMYTSRLNDFKHNNSKLGCLLKNKLSLQEDIKKLMWDNIEDWDKCKISENWVELDESTENVSKIIEQHKKSTNDILVLLEEVIKKLENMEALSVYRDFISEFFEAVKARLGTDVWAKVKAAINRKLRTNKVNFKQNEEEYISKLRNFLQEINMTVEDIELMMILKKKSNAEFHQGERLDPEEMREKFETSFPEGLNDFKDSFRKAFDALDSWDRDDRD
;
A
#
# COMPACT_ATOMS: atom_id res chain seq x y z
N MET A 1 5.32 19.85 -80.52
CA MET A 1 5.03 18.40 -80.61
C MET A 1 6.30 17.67 -80.22
N SER A 2 6.40 16.80 -79.23
CA SER A 2 5.45 16.19 -78.29
C SER A 2 6.26 15.57 -77.15
N HIS A 3 5.70 15.60 -75.94
CA HIS A 3 6.26 15.05 -74.71
C HIS A 3 6.47 13.52 -74.74
N VAL A 4 7.40 13.08 -73.88
CA VAL A 4 7.76 11.70 -73.47
C VAL A 4 6.57 10.96 -72.80
N PRO A 5 6.56 9.61 -72.64
CA PRO A 5 7.29 9.02 -71.50
C PRO A 5 7.97 7.65 -71.71
N TYR A 6 9.09 7.50 -71.00
CA TYR A 6 9.80 6.26 -70.69
C TYR A 6 8.89 5.29 -69.90
N MET A 7 8.80 4.04 -70.33
CA MET A 7 8.29 2.93 -69.50
C MET A 7 9.39 2.46 -68.55
N VAL A 8 9.29 2.86 -67.28
CA VAL A 8 9.99 2.23 -66.16
C VAL A 8 9.36 0.85 -65.94
N LYS A 9 10.13 -0.23 -66.13
CA LYS A 9 9.76 -1.55 -65.61
C LYS A 9 9.77 -1.46 -64.09
N ILE A 10 8.57 -1.35 -63.50
CA ILE A 10 8.38 -1.42 -62.06
C ILE A 10 8.64 -2.87 -61.64
N ASP A 11 9.66 -3.05 -60.81
CA ASP A 11 10.05 -4.31 -60.21
C ASP A 11 8.98 -4.77 -59.21
N THR A 12 8.10 -5.66 -59.66
CA THR A 12 6.96 -6.19 -58.90
C THR A 12 7.39 -6.99 -57.66
N ASN A 13 8.63 -7.48 -57.61
CA ASN A 13 9.17 -8.16 -56.41
C ASN A 13 9.46 -7.20 -55.26
N ARG A 14 9.78 -5.93 -55.56
CA ARG A 14 10.03 -4.92 -54.52
C ARG A 14 8.73 -4.41 -53.90
N ALA A 15 7.65 -4.35 -54.68
CA ALA A 15 6.32 -3.98 -54.21
C ALA A 15 5.73 -5.02 -53.24
N HIS A 16 5.81 -6.32 -53.55
CA HIS A 16 5.37 -7.40 -52.64
C HIS A 16 6.21 -7.50 -51.36
N LYS A 17 7.52 -7.23 -51.43
CA LYS A 17 8.41 -7.25 -50.26
C LYS A 17 8.16 -6.07 -49.30
N ILE A 18 7.62 -4.95 -49.79
CA ILE A 18 7.22 -3.79 -48.99
C ILE A 18 5.79 -3.94 -48.45
N GLU A 19 4.88 -4.57 -49.21
CA GLU A 19 3.52 -4.89 -48.75
C GLU A 19 3.50 -5.91 -47.61
N MET A 20 4.29 -7.00 -47.66
CA MET A 20 4.36 -7.95 -46.54
C MET A 20 5.04 -7.36 -45.29
N ARG A 21 6.09 -6.55 -45.47
CA ARG A 21 6.78 -5.87 -44.36
C ARG A 21 5.89 -4.81 -43.71
N SER A 22 5.05 -4.11 -44.47
CA SER A 22 4.07 -3.18 -43.91
C SER A 22 2.89 -3.90 -43.26
N ALA A 23 2.36 -4.98 -43.83
CA ALA A 23 1.23 -5.71 -43.27
C ALA A 23 1.55 -6.43 -41.95
N MET A 24 2.76 -6.99 -41.80
CA MET A 24 3.17 -7.69 -40.57
C MET A 24 3.49 -6.73 -39.41
N VAL A 25 4.14 -5.59 -39.68
CA VAL A 25 4.44 -4.59 -38.63
C VAL A 25 3.18 -3.83 -38.21
N PHE A 26 2.25 -3.55 -39.13
CA PHE A 26 0.97 -2.92 -38.78
C PHE A 26 0.07 -3.81 -37.93
N TYR A 27 0.05 -5.13 -38.14
CA TYR A 27 -0.78 -6.02 -37.33
C TYR A 27 -0.28 -6.21 -35.89
N VAL A 28 1.04 -6.14 -35.66
CA VAL A 28 1.64 -6.31 -34.32
C VAL A 28 1.63 -5.00 -33.53
N VAL A 29 1.86 -3.85 -34.17
CA VAL A 29 1.91 -2.54 -33.47
C VAL A 29 0.50 -1.99 -33.18
N ILE A 30 -0.48 -2.17 -34.07
CA ILE A 30 -1.86 -1.71 -33.81
C ILE A 30 -2.50 -2.49 -32.65
N PHE A 31 -2.27 -3.81 -32.54
CA PHE A 31 -2.90 -4.61 -31.48
C PHE A 31 -2.34 -4.37 -30.07
N ILE A 32 -1.09 -3.90 -29.97
CA ILE A 32 -0.44 -3.59 -28.68
C ILE A 32 -0.71 -2.12 -28.27
N CYS A 33 -0.90 -1.21 -29.24
CA CYS A 33 -1.13 0.21 -28.97
C CYS A 33 -2.61 0.62 -28.81
N ASP A 34 -3.59 -0.23 -29.20
CA ASP A 34 -5.04 0.06 -29.04
C ASP A 34 -5.65 -0.36 -27.69
N SER A 35 -4.82 -0.74 -26.70
CA SER A 35 -5.34 -0.82 -25.32
C SER A 35 -5.61 0.61 -24.82
N PRO A 36 -6.87 0.96 -24.49
CA PRO A 36 -7.27 2.35 -24.34
C PRO A 36 -6.44 3.03 -23.26
N LYS A 37 -6.08 4.29 -23.51
CA LYS A 37 -5.72 5.29 -22.50
C LYS A 37 -6.83 5.36 -21.42
N GLN A 38 -6.89 4.39 -20.52
CA GLN A 38 -7.68 4.48 -19.30
C GLN A 38 -6.88 5.36 -18.33
N LYS A 39 -7.09 6.67 -18.52
CA LYS A 39 -7.05 7.73 -17.51
C LYS A 39 -6.33 7.34 -16.21
N LEU A 40 -5.01 7.56 -16.18
CA LEU A 40 -4.20 7.64 -14.96
C LEU A 40 -4.48 8.94 -14.17
N THR A 41 -5.75 9.34 -14.06
CA THR A 41 -6.21 10.58 -13.44
C THR A 41 -6.90 10.43 -12.06
N PRO A 42 -7.14 9.24 -11.45
CA PRO A 42 -7.76 9.21 -10.11
C PRO A 42 -6.82 9.48 -8.93
N LEU A 43 -5.51 9.21 -9.04
CA LEU A 43 -4.62 9.17 -7.86
C LEU A 43 -4.53 10.51 -7.11
N ASN A 44 -4.63 11.65 -7.81
CA ASN A 44 -4.58 12.96 -7.16
C ASN A 44 -5.88 13.38 -6.46
N ARG A 45 -7.02 12.72 -6.75
CA ARG A 45 -8.28 12.96 -6.00
C ARG A 45 -8.42 12.03 -4.79
N LEU A 46 -7.64 10.97 -4.72
CA LEU A 46 -7.69 9.93 -3.68
C LEU A 46 -7.24 10.39 -2.28
N ILE A 47 -6.50 11.51 -2.19
CA ILE A 47 -5.93 11.98 -0.92
C ILE A 47 -6.83 13.04 -0.24
N GLN A 48 -7.84 13.60 -0.93
CA GLN A 48 -8.55 14.81 -0.46
C GLN A 48 -9.97 14.59 0.07
N SER A 49 -10.58 13.42 -0.07
CA SER A 49 -11.93 13.19 0.48
C SER A 49 -11.87 12.41 1.78
N GLY A 50 -12.17 13.07 2.90
CA GLY A 50 -12.42 12.41 4.18
C GLY A 50 -13.41 11.26 4.02
N THR A 51 -13.00 10.07 4.46
CA THR A 51 -13.68 8.81 4.15
C THR A 51 -14.81 8.55 5.13
N ASN A 52 -16.04 8.63 4.62
CA ASN A 52 -17.24 7.99 5.18
C ASN A 52 -17.22 6.49 4.78
N SER A 53 -17.82 5.59 5.55
CA SER A 53 -17.85 4.13 5.27
C SER A 53 -18.33 3.74 3.85
N ASN A 54 -19.16 4.58 3.22
CA ASN A 54 -19.58 4.43 1.81
C ASN A 54 -18.42 4.51 0.80
N SER A 55 -17.34 5.21 1.13
CA SER A 55 -16.17 5.37 0.27
C SER A 55 -15.29 4.11 0.27
N LEU A 56 -15.12 3.45 1.41
CA LEU A 56 -14.30 2.25 1.52
C LEU A 56 -14.88 1.06 0.76
N ASN A 57 -16.19 0.82 0.90
CA ASN A 57 -16.90 -0.19 0.12
C ASN A 57 -16.79 0.05 -1.40
N MET A 58 -16.85 1.33 -1.82
CA MET A 58 -16.63 1.70 -3.22
C MET A 58 -15.19 1.38 -3.68
N TYR A 59 -14.18 1.67 -2.86
CA TYR A 59 -12.77 1.39 -3.21
C TYR A 59 -12.51 -0.12 -3.33
N THR A 60 -13.02 -0.91 -2.40
CA THR A 60 -12.93 -2.38 -2.43
C THR A 60 -13.61 -2.96 -3.68
N SER A 61 -14.80 -2.46 -4.03
CA SER A 61 -15.48 -2.86 -5.26
C SER A 61 -14.66 -2.56 -6.51
N ARG A 62 -14.12 -1.33 -6.62
CA ARG A 62 -13.29 -0.92 -7.77
C ARG A 62 -12.01 -1.75 -7.90
N LEU A 63 -11.38 -2.11 -6.78
CA LEU A 63 -10.21 -2.98 -6.78
C LEU A 63 -10.56 -4.37 -7.31
N ASN A 64 -11.71 -4.92 -6.92
CA ASN A 64 -12.19 -6.20 -7.42
C ASN A 64 -12.48 -6.16 -8.93
N ASP A 65 -13.12 -5.09 -9.41
CA ASP A 65 -13.34 -4.89 -10.85
C ASP A 65 -12.01 -4.82 -11.62
N PHE A 66 -11.02 -4.10 -11.07
CA PHE A 66 -9.70 -4.00 -11.67
C PHE A 66 -8.99 -5.36 -11.72
N LYS A 67 -9.03 -6.15 -10.63
CA LYS A 67 -8.50 -7.52 -10.60
C LYS A 67 -9.14 -8.41 -11.67
N HIS A 68 -10.47 -8.38 -11.76
CA HIS A 68 -11.21 -9.17 -12.73
C HIS A 68 -10.81 -8.80 -14.17
N ASN A 69 -10.80 -7.50 -14.48
CA ASN A 69 -10.43 -7.00 -15.80
C ASN A 69 -8.98 -7.31 -16.16
N ASN A 70 -8.05 -7.18 -15.20
CA ASN A 70 -6.64 -7.49 -15.42
C ASN A 70 -6.40 -8.99 -15.65
N SER A 71 -7.09 -9.85 -14.90
CA SER A 71 -7.07 -11.30 -15.12
C SER A 71 -7.55 -11.66 -16.54
N LYS A 72 -8.68 -11.07 -16.96
CA LYS A 72 -9.24 -11.26 -18.31
C LYS A 72 -8.26 -10.79 -19.39
N LEU A 73 -7.63 -9.63 -19.22
CA LEU A 73 -6.61 -9.12 -20.15
C LEU A 73 -5.41 -10.06 -20.24
N GLY A 74 -4.91 -10.56 -19.10
CA GLY A 74 -3.81 -11.52 -19.07
C GLY A 74 -4.12 -12.81 -19.83
N CYS A 75 -5.33 -13.35 -19.69
CA CYS A 75 -5.78 -14.50 -20.48
C CYS A 75 -5.82 -14.20 -21.98
N LEU A 76 -6.35 -13.04 -22.38
CA LEU A 76 -6.41 -12.63 -23.79
C LEU A 76 -5.02 -12.51 -24.41
N LEU A 77 -4.09 -11.87 -23.71
CA LEU A 77 -2.70 -11.69 -24.18
C LEU A 77 -1.98 -13.03 -24.32
N LYS A 78 -2.13 -13.93 -23.35
CA LYS A 78 -1.55 -15.27 -23.41
C LYS A 78 -2.08 -16.08 -24.59
N ASN A 79 -3.40 -16.05 -24.83
CA ASN A 79 -4.01 -16.75 -25.96
C ASN A 79 -3.52 -16.20 -27.30
N LYS A 80 -3.34 -14.86 -27.41
CA LYS A 80 -2.81 -14.22 -28.62
C LYS A 80 -1.36 -14.59 -28.87
N LEU A 81 -0.53 -14.64 -27.84
CA LEU A 81 0.87 -15.06 -27.95
C LEU A 81 0.98 -16.52 -28.41
N SER A 82 0.19 -17.42 -27.82
CA SER A 82 0.13 -18.83 -28.24
C SER A 82 -0.27 -18.97 -29.71
N LEU A 83 -1.31 -18.24 -30.14
CA LEU A 83 -1.74 -18.26 -31.54
C LEU A 83 -0.64 -17.74 -32.48
N GLN A 84 0.11 -16.71 -32.08
CA GLN A 84 1.24 -16.20 -32.86
C GLN A 84 2.36 -17.25 -32.99
N GLU A 85 2.67 -17.98 -31.92
CA GLU A 85 3.64 -19.08 -31.96
C GLU A 85 3.20 -20.21 -32.90
N ASP A 86 1.91 -20.59 -32.85
CA ASP A 86 1.34 -21.60 -33.75
C ASP A 86 1.40 -21.17 -35.22
N ILE A 87 1.02 -19.93 -35.51
CA ILE A 87 1.09 -19.35 -36.86
C ILE A 87 2.54 -19.31 -37.36
N LYS A 88 3.47 -18.88 -36.50
CA LYS A 88 4.90 -18.84 -36.80
C LYS A 88 5.41 -20.24 -37.15
N LYS A 89 5.10 -21.25 -36.33
CA LYS A 89 5.49 -22.63 -36.62
C LYS A 89 4.93 -23.12 -37.96
N LEU A 90 3.63 -22.91 -38.21
CA LEU A 90 2.98 -23.32 -39.45
C LEU A 90 3.57 -22.63 -40.68
N MET A 91 3.92 -21.34 -40.60
CA MET A 91 4.58 -20.64 -41.71
C MET A 91 5.95 -21.27 -42.01
N TRP A 92 6.78 -21.49 -41.00
CA TRP A 92 8.13 -22.05 -41.19
C TRP A 92 8.12 -23.44 -41.83
N ASP A 93 7.18 -24.29 -41.41
CA ASP A 93 7.06 -25.67 -41.89
C ASP A 93 6.60 -25.74 -43.37
N ASN A 94 5.94 -24.70 -43.89
CA ASN A 94 5.37 -24.67 -45.25
C ASN A 94 6.24 -23.92 -46.29
N ILE A 95 7.43 -23.43 -45.91
CA ILE A 95 8.32 -22.69 -46.82
C ILE A 95 9.30 -23.65 -47.49
N GLU A 96 9.52 -23.51 -48.81
CA GLU A 96 10.53 -24.27 -49.55
C GLU A 96 11.96 -23.93 -49.09
N ASP A 97 12.85 -24.91 -49.04
CA ASP A 97 14.20 -24.77 -48.46
C ASP A 97 15.05 -23.67 -49.11
N TRP A 98 14.92 -23.43 -50.43
CA TRP A 98 15.63 -22.34 -51.12
C TRP A 98 15.15 -20.95 -50.67
N ASP A 99 13.86 -20.80 -50.34
CA ASP A 99 13.29 -19.53 -49.90
C ASP A 99 13.49 -19.28 -48.40
N LYS A 100 13.69 -20.33 -47.58
CA LYS A 100 14.11 -20.19 -46.17
C LYS A 100 15.39 -19.37 -46.04
N CYS A 101 16.38 -19.60 -46.90
CA CYS A 101 17.63 -18.85 -46.91
C CYS A 101 17.44 -17.36 -47.23
N LYS A 102 16.39 -16.97 -47.98
CA LYS A 102 16.14 -15.56 -48.34
C LYS A 102 15.37 -14.78 -47.28
N ILE A 103 14.65 -15.46 -46.39
CA ILE A 103 13.78 -14.84 -45.39
C ILE A 103 14.29 -15.03 -43.95
N SER A 104 15.38 -15.78 -43.77
CA SER A 104 15.95 -16.13 -42.46
C SER A 104 16.17 -14.91 -41.56
N GLU A 105 16.69 -13.80 -42.09
CA GLU A 105 16.88 -12.55 -41.33
C GLU A 105 15.56 -11.97 -40.81
N ASN A 106 14.52 -11.89 -41.66
CA ASN A 106 13.20 -11.40 -41.22
C ASN A 106 12.56 -12.35 -40.19
N TRP A 107 12.87 -13.66 -40.29
CA TRP A 107 12.37 -14.66 -39.36
C TRP A 107 12.97 -14.50 -37.97
N VAL A 108 14.28 -14.28 -37.90
CA VAL A 108 14.99 -13.98 -36.65
C VAL A 108 14.42 -12.71 -36.01
N GLU A 109 14.21 -11.64 -36.79
CA GLU A 109 13.61 -10.40 -36.28
C GLU A 109 12.18 -10.61 -35.75
N LEU A 110 11.37 -11.44 -36.42
CA LEU A 110 10.03 -11.79 -35.95
C LEU A 110 10.07 -12.61 -34.65
N ASP A 111 11.03 -13.53 -34.53
CA ASP A 111 11.24 -14.35 -33.33
C ASP A 111 11.64 -13.48 -32.13
N GLU A 112 12.66 -12.63 -32.32
CA GLU A 112 13.10 -11.64 -31.33
C GLU A 112 11.96 -10.70 -30.93
N SER A 113 11.17 -10.21 -31.89
CA SER A 113 10.01 -9.38 -31.59
C SER A 113 8.95 -10.13 -30.78
N THR A 114 8.71 -11.41 -31.06
CA THR A 114 7.76 -12.24 -30.30
C THR A 114 8.24 -12.44 -28.87
N GLU A 115 9.54 -12.71 -28.69
CA GLU A 115 10.16 -12.84 -27.38
C GLU A 115 10.09 -11.53 -26.58
N ASN A 116 10.36 -10.40 -27.23
CA ASN A 116 10.26 -9.07 -26.61
C ASN A 116 8.83 -8.77 -26.14
N VAL A 117 7.81 -9.08 -26.96
CA VAL A 117 6.39 -8.93 -26.57
C VAL A 117 6.05 -9.84 -25.38
N SER A 118 6.51 -11.08 -25.38
CA SER A 118 6.34 -12.01 -24.25
C SER A 118 6.93 -11.44 -22.95
N LYS A 119 8.17 -10.91 -23.03
CA LYS A 119 8.83 -10.23 -21.89
C LYS A 119 8.02 -9.03 -21.39
N ILE A 120 7.49 -8.19 -22.30
CA ILE A 120 6.65 -7.04 -21.94
C ILE A 120 5.37 -7.48 -21.23
N ILE A 121 4.70 -8.55 -21.71
CA ILE A 121 3.47 -9.08 -21.08
C ILE A 121 3.75 -9.57 -19.66
N GLU A 122 4.82 -10.36 -19.47
CA GLU A 122 5.18 -10.86 -18.14
C GLU A 122 5.60 -9.73 -17.20
N GLN A 123 6.35 -8.73 -17.69
CA GLN A 123 6.72 -7.56 -16.90
C GLN A 123 5.48 -6.73 -16.50
N HIS A 124 4.56 -6.49 -17.43
CA HIS A 124 3.29 -5.80 -17.14
C HIS A 124 2.47 -6.54 -16.09
N LYS A 125 2.37 -7.88 -16.20
CA LYS A 125 1.67 -8.73 -15.23
C LYS A 125 2.31 -8.64 -13.85
N LYS A 126 3.64 -8.69 -13.77
CA LYS A 126 4.37 -8.52 -12.51
C LYS A 126 4.08 -7.15 -11.89
N SER A 127 4.31 -6.06 -12.63
CA SER A 127 4.07 -4.70 -12.15
C SER A 127 2.62 -4.47 -11.71
N THR A 128 1.65 -5.04 -12.44
CA THR A 128 0.24 -4.92 -12.06
C THR A 128 -0.07 -5.68 -10.77
N ASN A 129 0.51 -6.87 -10.58
CA ASN A 129 0.37 -7.62 -9.34
C ASN A 129 1.01 -6.88 -8.16
N ASP A 130 2.19 -6.29 -8.34
CA ASP A 130 2.85 -5.49 -7.29
C ASP A 130 1.96 -4.29 -6.89
N ILE A 131 1.36 -3.60 -7.88
CA ILE A 131 0.40 -2.51 -7.63
C ILE A 131 -0.86 -3.02 -6.90
N LEU A 132 -1.40 -4.18 -7.29
CA LEU A 132 -2.56 -4.78 -6.64
C LEU A 132 -2.29 -5.06 -5.16
N VAL A 133 -1.13 -5.64 -4.84
CA VAL A 133 -0.71 -5.90 -3.45
C VAL A 133 -0.64 -4.60 -2.66
N LEU A 134 0.01 -3.56 -3.21
CA LEU A 134 0.09 -2.25 -2.57
C LEU A 134 -1.29 -1.63 -2.32
N LEU A 135 -2.21 -1.74 -3.29
CA LEU A 135 -3.58 -1.22 -3.15
C LEU A 135 -4.36 -1.96 -2.06
N GLU A 136 -4.21 -3.28 -1.96
CA GLU A 136 -4.83 -4.06 -0.88
C GLU A 136 -4.31 -3.66 0.49
N GLU A 137 -2.99 -3.47 0.63
CA GLU A 137 -2.38 -3.01 1.88
C GLU A 137 -2.87 -1.62 2.27
N VAL A 138 -2.97 -0.70 1.32
CA VAL A 138 -3.49 0.66 1.54
C VAL A 138 -4.95 0.62 1.97
N ILE A 139 -5.80 -0.15 1.27
CA ILE A 139 -7.22 -0.29 1.65
C ILE A 139 -7.32 -0.82 3.09
N LYS A 140 -6.64 -1.93 3.41
CA LYS A 140 -6.62 -2.51 4.78
C LYS A 140 -6.18 -1.49 5.83
N LYS A 141 -5.12 -0.70 5.55
CA LYS A 141 -4.68 0.37 6.45
C LYS A 141 -5.75 1.42 6.65
N LEU A 142 -6.46 1.83 5.60
CA LEU A 142 -7.56 2.78 5.69
C LEU A 142 -8.74 2.21 6.51
N GLU A 143 -9.12 0.94 6.34
CA GLU A 143 -10.19 0.32 7.16
C GLU A 143 -9.80 0.33 8.64
N ASN A 144 -8.56 -0.06 8.94
CA ASN A 144 -8.03 -0.05 10.31
C ASN A 144 -8.02 1.37 10.90
N MET A 145 -7.58 2.37 10.13
CA MET A 145 -7.60 3.77 10.56
C MET A 145 -9.03 4.25 10.83
N GLU A 146 -9.97 4.01 9.92
CA GLU A 146 -11.37 4.41 10.09
C GLU A 146 -11.97 3.79 11.36
N ALA A 147 -11.79 2.48 11.55
CA ALA A 147 -12.23 1.78 12.76
C ALA A 147 -11.58 2.38 14.01
N LEU A 148 -10.26 2.59 14.00
CA LEU A 148 -9.53 3.19 15.12
C LEU A 148 -9.97 4.62 15.43
N SER A 149 -10.38 5.42 14.43
CA SER A 149 -10.91 6.76 14.66
C SER A 149 -12.25 6.71 15.39
N VAL A 150 -13.19 5.91 14.89
CA VAL A 150 -14.53 5.78 15.49
C VAL A 150 -14.43 5.30 16.93
N TYR A 151 -13.63 4.25 17.18
CA TYR A 151 -13.45 3.75 18.54
C TYR A 151 -12.68 4.73 19.44
N ARG A 152 -11.70 5.47 18.91
CA ARG A 152 -10.99 6.51 19.68
C ARG A 152 -11.94 7.61 20.15
N ASP A 153 -12.86 8.04 19.30
CA ASP A 153 -13.81 9.09 19.61
C ASP A 153 -14.81 8.60 20.67
N PHE A 154 -15.37 7.39 20.49
CA PHE A 154 -16.21 6.73 21.49
C PHE A 154 -15.50 6.56 22.86
N ILE A 155 -14.25 6.09 22.88
CA ILE A 155 -13.48 5.95 24.13
C ILE A 155 -13.26 7.32 24.78
N SER A 156 -13.08 8.38 24.00
CA SER A 156 -12.92 9.74 24.53
C SER A 156 -14.19 10.22 25.23
N GLU A 157 -15.35 10.01 24.61
CA GLU A 157 -16.65 10.30 25.23
C GLU A 157 -16.85 9.48 26.51
N PHE A 158 -16.56 8.17 26.46
CA PHE A 158 -16.64 7.30 27.62
C PHE A 158 -15.71 7.78 28.74
N PHE A 159 -14.46 8.14 28.45
CA PHE A 159 -13.51 8.61 29.46
C PHE A 159 -13.90 9.95 30.10
N GLU A 160 -14.56 10.85 29.37
CA GLU A 160 -15.14 12.04 29.99
C GLU A 160 -16.32 11.68 30.90
N ALA A 161 -17.13 10.68 30.53
CA ALA A 161 -18.21 10.18 31.37
C ALA A 161 -17.71 9.46 32.64
N VAL A 162 -16.58 8.74 32.55
CA VAL A 162 -15.87 8.13 33.68
C VAL A 162 -15.31 9.22 34.60
N LYS A 163 -14.63 10.22 34.02
CA LYS A 163 -14.08 11.38 34.75
C LYS A 163 -15.16 12.16 35.51
N ALA A 164 -16.32 12.38 34.89
CA ALA A 164 -17.44 13.07 35.51
C ALA A 164 -17.98 12.33 36.75
N ARG A 165 -17.97 11.00 36.74
CA ARG A 165 -18.47 10.17 37.85
C ARG A 165 -17.44 9.89 38.94
N LEU A 166 -16.20 9.60 38.57
CA LEU A 166 -15.10 9.36 39.52
C LEU A 166 -14.54 10.65 40.13
N GLY A 167 -14.75 11.78 39.47
CA GLY A 167 -14.13 13.06 39.80
C GLY A 167 -12.80 13.27 39.08
N THR A 168 -12.55 14.52 38.69
CA THR A 168 -11.39 14.92 37.88
C THR A 168 -10.05 14.51 38.51
N ASP A 169 -9.88 14.71 39.81
CA ASP A 169 -8.62 14.40 40.51
C ASP A 169 -8.36 12.90 40.58
N VAL A 170 -9.38 12.11 40.93
CA VAL A 170 -9.27 10.64 40.98
C VAL A 170 -8.95 10.11 39.59
N TRP A 171 -9.64 10.59 38.55
CA TRP A 171 -9.37 10.18 37.17
C TRP A 171 -7.96 10.56 36.69
N ALA A 172 -7.45 11.73 37.10
CA ALA A 172 -6.09 12.13 36.77
C ALA A 172 -5.05 11.16 37.37
N LYS A 173 -5.24 10.75 38.62
CA LYS A 173 -4.37 9.78 39.31
C LYS A 173 -4.47 8.38 38.71
N VAL A 174 -5.69 7.92 38.39
CA VAL A 174 -5.93 6.65 37.69
C VAL A 174 -5.22 6.62 36.34
N LYS A 175 -5.39 7.65 35.51
CA LYS A 175 -4.71 7.75 34.21
C LYS A 175 -3.19 7.72 34.35
N ALA A 176 -2.64 8.41 35.35
CA ALA A 176 -1.21 8.43 35.61
C ALA A 176 -0.70 7.03 35.98
N ALA A 177 -1.39 6.34 36.89
CA ALA A 177 -1.06 4.98 37.33
C ALA A 177 -1.08 3.98 36.17
N ILE A 178 -2.15 3.98 35.36
CA ILE A 178 -2.26 3.12 34.18
C ILE A 178 -1.16 3.44 33.16
N ASN A 179 -0.93 4.73 32.86
CA ASN A 179 0.13 5.11 31.92
C ASN A 179 1.52 4.68 32.38
N ARG A 180 1.82 4.79 33.68
CA ARG A 180 3.06 4.32 34.27
C ARG A 180 3.19 2.80 34.15
N LYS A 181 2.13 2.05 34.50
CA LYS A 181 2.07 0.59 34.35
C LYS A 181 2.39 0.17 32.91
N LEU A 182 1.70 0.79 31.95
CA LEU A 182 1.89 0.54 30.51
C LEU A 182 3.26 0.97 29.99
N ARG A 183 3.87 2.02 30.55
CA ARG A 183 5.22 2.47 30.20
C ARG A 183 6.26 1.47 30.71
N THR A 184 6.14 1.05 31.95
CA THR A 184 7.12 0.19 32.62
C THR A 184 6.93 -1.31 32.37
N ASN A 185 5.95 -1.70 31.54
CA ASN A 185 5.53 -3.10 31.34
C ASN A 185 5.34 -3.89 32.65
N LYS A 186 4.92 -3.21 33.73
CA LYS A 186 4.71 -3.84 35.04
C LYS A 186 3.31 -4.47 35.11
N VAL A 187 3.20 -5.59 35.81
CA VAL A 187 1.92 -6.30 36.02
C VAL A 187 1.03 -5.60 37.04
N ASN A 188 1.62 -4.94 38.05
CA ASN A 188 0.90 -4.38 39.20
C ASN A 188 1.01 -2.84 39.30
N PHE A 189 0.00 -2.24 39.94
CA PHE A 189 0.01 -0.84 40.36
C PHE A 189 0.89 -0.64 41.61
N LYS A 190 1.32 0.59 41.86
CA LYS A 190 2.05 0.95 43.08
C LYS A 190 1.08 1.03 44.26
N GLN A 191 1.58 0.82 45.48
CA GLN A 191 0.74 0.85 46.69
C GLN A 191 0.09 2.22 46.94
N ASN A 192 0.79 3.31 46.62
CA ASN A 192 0.24 4.68 46.68
C ASN A 192 -0.78 4.99 45.55
N GLU A 193 -0.87 4.15 44.52
CA GLU A 193 -1.86 4.25 43.45
C GLU A 193 -3.14 3.45 43.79
N GLU A 194 -3.05 2.47 44.70
CA GLU A 194 -4.09 1.47 44.97
C GLU A 194 -5.41 2.09 45.45
N GLU A 195 -5.36 3.19 46.21
CA GLU A 195 -6.57 3.91 46.63
C GLU A 195 -7.38 4.38 45.42
N TYR A 196 -6.71 4.94 44.40
CA TYR A 196 -7.35 5.46 43.20
C TYR A 196 -7.79 4.34 42.26
N ILE A 197 -6.99 3.29 42.13
CA ILE A 197 -7.34 2.11 41.33
C ILE A 197 -8.51 1.35 41.95
N SER A 198 -8.60 1.27 43.27
CA SER A 198 -9.76 0.69 43.98
C SER A 198 -11.04 1.48 43.71
N LYS A 199 -10.96 2.83 43.72
CA LYS A 199 -12.11 3.68 43.33
C LYS A 199 -12.55 3.41 41.89
N LEU A 200 -11.61 3.30 40.96
CA LEU A 200 -11.92 2.88 39.59
C LEU A 200 -12.58 1.50 39.57
N ARG A 201 -12.00 0.50 40.25
CA ARG A 201 -12.49 -0.89 40.25
C ARG A 201 -13.93 -0.97 40.76
N ASN A 202 -14.26 -0.27 41.84
CA ASN A 202 -15.63 -0.22 42.37
C ASN A 202 -16.60 0.40 41.37
N PHE A 203 -16.23 1.53 40.75
CA PHE A 203 -17.04 2.15 39.70
C PHE A 203 -17.27 1.22 38.50
N LEU A 204 -16.23 0.50 38.06
CA LEU A 204 -16.32 -0.38 36.90
C LEU A 204 -17.16 -1.64 37.17
N GLN A 205 -17.17 -2.13 38.42
CA GLN A 205 -18.04 -3.25 38.81
C GLN A 205 -19.52 -2.95 38.57
N GLU A 206 -19.97 -1.71 38.77
CA GLU A 206 -21.36 -1.30 38.51
C GLU A 206 -21.77 -1.46 37.04
N ILE A 207 -20.79 -1.40 36.13
CA ILE A 207 -20.99 -1.52 34.68
C ILE A 207 -20.37 -2.80 34.09
N ASN A 208 -20.04 -3.77 34.95
CA ASN A 208 -19.45 -5.06 34.57
C ASN A 208 -18.16 -4.92 33.71
N MET A 209 -17.30 -3.96 34.09
CA MET A 209 -15.99 -3.75 33.48
C MET A 209 -14.87 -3.96 34.49
N THR A 210 -13.67 -4.10 33.96
CA THR A 210 -12.43 -4.30 34.70
C THR A 210 -11.42 -3.20 34.43
N VAL A 211 -10.41 -3.07 35.29
CA VAL A 211 -9.33 -2.10 35.08
C VAL A 211 -8.57 -2.44 33.79
N GLU A 212 -8.43 -3.74 33.50
CA GLU A 212 -7.85 -4.26 32.27
C GLU A 212 -8.60 -3.75 31.01
N ASP A 213 -9.93 -3.63 31.05
CA ASP A 213 -10.70 -3.06 29.93
C ASP A 213 -10.33 -1.59 29.67
N ILE A 214 -10.12 -0.81 30.74
CA ILE A 214 -9.66 0.58 30.64
C ILE A 214 -8.23 0.65 30.10
N GLU A 215 -7.35 -0.25 30.53
CA GLU A 215 -5.99 -0.37 30.00
C GLU A 215 -5.99 -0.65 28.50
N LEU A 216 -6.82 -1.59 28.04
CA LEU A 216 -6.99 -1.92 26.62
C LEU A 216 -7.49 -0.71 25.81
N MET A 217 -8.48 0.04 26.33
CA MET A 217 -8.97 1.25 25.68
C MET A 217 -7.88 2.34 25.59
N MET A 218 -7.05 2.50 26.64
CA MET A 218 -5.91 3.42 26.60
C MET A 218 -4.84 2.97 25.61
N ILE A 219 -4.58 1.67 25.50
CA ILE A 219 -3.68 1.10 24.48
C ILE A 219 -4.22 1.36 23.07
N LEU A 220 -5.52 1.15 22.84
CA LEU A 220 -6.16 1.41 21.55
C LEU A 220 -6.06 2.88 21.15
N LYS A 221 -6.31 3.82 22.06
CA LYS A 221 -6.11 5.26 21.79
C LYS A 221 -4.67 5.60 21.43
N LYS A 222 -3.69 5.02 22.13
CA LYS A 222 -2.27 5.20 21.80
C LYS A 222 -1.92 4.62 20.42
N LYS A 223 -2.44 3.43 20.09
CA LYS A 223 -2.25 2.78 18.79
C LYS A 223 -2.89 3.58 17.66
N SER A 224 -4.12 4.08 17.86
CA SER A 224 -4.79 5.00 16.94
C SER A 224 -3.90 6.21 16.65
N ASN A 225 -3.43 6.94 17.67
CA ASN A 225 -2.54 8.08 17.45
C ASN A 225 -1.24 7.74 16.71
N ALA A 226 -0.62 6.59 17.02
CA ALA A 226 0.57 6.11 16.34
C ALA A 226 0.32 5.85 14.84
N GLU A 227 -0.76 5.14 14.51
CA GLU A 227 -1.14 4.85 13.12
C GLU A 227 -1.53 6.11 12.34
N PHE A 228 -2.28 7.03 12.95
CA PHE A 228 -2.69 8.30 12.32
C PHE A 228 -1.54 9.28 12.08
N HIS A 229 -0.52 9.28 12.95
CA HIS A 229 0.64 10.17 12.84
C HIS A 229 1.90 9.51 12.26
N GLN A 230 1.77 8.31 11.65
CA GLN A 230 2.86 7.54 11.04
C GLN A 230 4.07 7.32 11.98
N GLY A 231 3.83 7.22 13.28
CA GLY A 231 4.86 6.92 14.26
C GLY A 231 4.73 5.48 14.71
N GLU A 232 5.75 4.65 14.47
CA GLU A 232 5.82 3.37 15.17
C GLU A 232 5.88 3.63 16.68
N ARG A 233 5.03 2.94 17.45
CA ARG A 233 5.03 3.10 18.89
C ARG A 233 6.26 2.39 19.43
N LEU A 234 7.29 3.17 19.70
CA LEU A 234 8.47 2.70 20.40
C LEU A 234 8.13 2.47 21.87
N ASP A 235 8.64 1.40 22.43
CA ASP A 235 8.69 1.27 23.88
C ASP A 235 9.64 2.34 24.47
N PRO A 236 9.66 2.54 25.81
CA PRO A 236 10.48 3.60 26.39
C PRO A 236 11.98 3.45 26.16
N GLU A 237 12.48 2.21 26.09
CA GLU A 237 13.90 1.94 25.84
C GLU A 237 14.25 2.29 24.39
N GLU A 238 13.45 1.81 23.43
CA GLU A 238 13.58 2.13 22.01
C GLU A 238 13.41 3.65 21.74
N MET A 239 12.48 4.30 22.42
CA MET A 239 12.28 5.76 22.33
C MET A 239 13.52 6.51 22.80
N ARG A 240 14.12 6.06 23.91
CA ARG A 240 15.33 6.68 24.47
C ARG A 240 16.54 6.44 23.57
N GLU A 241 16.69 5.24 23.03
CA GLU A 241 17.74 4.93 22.06
C GLU A 241 17.61 5.80 20.81
N LYS A 242 16.41 5.89 20.23
CA LYS A 242 16.15 6.73 19.05
C LYS A 242 16.36 8.21 19.36
N PHE A 243 15.95 8.67 20.53
CA PHE A 243 16.19 10.04 21.00
C PHE A 243 17.68 10.34 21.12
N GLU A 244 18.51 9.43 21.61
CA GLU A 244 19.94 9.69 21.74
C GLU A 244 20.67 9.62 20.39
N THR A 245 20.30 8.65 19.54
CA THR A 245 20.99 8.34 18.26
C THR A 245 20.56 9.21 17.08
N SER A 246 19.30 9.65 17.03
CA SER A 246 18.70 10.26 15.84
C SER A 246 17.93 11.55 16.13
N PHE A 247 18.26 12.26 17.22
CA PHE A 247 17.65 13.55 17.51
C PHE A 247 17.94 14.57 16.40
N PRO A 248 16.94 15.30 15.89
CA PRO A 248 17.15 16.29 14.84
C PRO A 248 18.09 17.42 15.29
N GLU A 249 19.15 17.69 14.52
CA GLU A 249 20.12 18.76 14.83
C GLU A 249 19.47 20.14 14.99
N GLY A 250 18.45 20.43 14.18
CA GLY A 250 17.69 21.69 14.25
C GLY A 250 16.86 21.87 15.52
N LEU A 251 16.78 20.85 16.39
CA LEU A 251 16.09 20.90 17.68
C LEU A 251 17.05 20.77 18.88
N ASN A 252 18.36 20.82 18.66
CA ASN A 252 19.37 20.55 19.70
C ASN A 252 19.19 21.37 20.99
N ASP A 253 18.67 22.60 20.90
CA ASP A 253 18.37 23.45 22.05
C ASP A 253 17.40 22.82 23.06
N PHE A 254 16.57 21.87 22.61
CA PHE A 254 15.63 21.14 23.45
C PHE A 254 16.20 19.81 23.98
N LYS A 255 17.28 19.30 23.41
CA LYS A 255 17.80 17.94 23.70
C LYS A 255 18.07 17.75 25.20
N ASP A 256 18.72 18.71 25.85
CA ASP A 256 19.02 18.60 27.27
C ASP A 256 17.76 18.65 28.16
N SER A 257 16.75 19.43 27.78
CA SER A 257 15.47 19.47 28.51
C SER A 257 14.73 18.14 28.41
N PHE A 258 14.71 17.51 27.22
CA PHE A 258 14.11 16.20 27.04
C PHE A 258 14.88 15.09 27.77
N ARG A 259 16.21 15.14 27.76
CA ARG A 259 17.04 14.18 28.52
C ARG A 259 16.73 14.25 30.02
N LYS A 260 16.64 15.46 30.59
CA LYS A 260 16.22 15.65 31.98
C LYS A 260 14.81 15.11 32.26
N ALA A 261 13.89 15.25 31.30
CA ALA A 261 12.55 14.69 31.43
C ALA A 261 12.58 13.16 31.45
N PHE A 262 13.36 12.50 30.58
CA PHE A 262 13.56 11.05 30.63
C PHE A 262 14.15 10.61 31.97
N ASP A 263 15.21 11.29 32.43
CA ASP A 263 15.87 10.93 33.68
C ASP A 263 14.95 11.12 34.90
N ALA A 264 14.12 12.17 34.92
CA ALA A 264 13.12 12.38 35.97
C ALA A 264 12.02 11.30 35.96
N LEU A 265 11.58 10.87 34.78
CA LEU A 265 10.60 9.79 34.66
C LEU A 265 11.17 8.47 35.18
N ASP A 266 12.44 8.18 34.88
CA ASP A 266 13.15 7.02 35.40
C ASP A 266 13.37 7.08 36.91
N SER A 267 13.66 8.27 37.45
CA SER A 267 13.87 8.45 38.89
C SER A 267 12.56 8.28 39.65
N TRP A 268 11.45 8.87 39.21
CA TRP A 268 10.13 8.67 39.82
C TRP A 268 9.62 7.21 39.70
N ASP A 269 10.11 6.47 38.71
CA ASP A 269 9.85 5.04 38.60
C ASP A 269 10.77 4.19 39.52
N ARG A 270 11.90 4.75 39.99
CA ARG A 270 12.88 4.13 40.89
C ARG A 270 12.66 4.46 42.36
N ASP A 271 12.41 5.72 42.72
CA ASP A 271 12.31 6.23 44.11
C ASP A 271 11.12 5.67 44.89
N ASP A 272 10.18 4.99 44.24
CA ASP A 272 9.02 4.34 44.88
C ASP A 272 9.26 2.81 45.11
N ARG A 273 10.52 2.34 45.13
CA ARG A 273 10.92 0.96 45.45
C ARG A 273 11.57 0.78 46.83
N ASP A 274 11.86 1.88 47.52
CA ASP A 274 12.33 1.93 48.91
C ASP A 274 11.22 2.49 49.82
#